data_AF-A0ABD1QKV1-F1
#
_entry.id   AF-A0ABD1QKV1-F1
#
_cell.length_a   1.000
_cell.length_b   1.000
_cell.length_c   1.000
_cell.angle_alpha   90.00
_cell.angle_beta   90.00
_cell.angle_gamma   90.00
#
_symmetry.space_group_name_H-M   'P 1'
#
loop_
_entity.id
_entity.type
_entity.pdbx_description
1 polymer ?
#
loop_
_entity_poly.entity_id
_entity_poly.type
_entity_poly.pdbx_seq_one_letter_code
_entity_poly.pdbx_strand_id
1 'polypeptide(L)'
;MANKSCNQTEIRRSGNYKPPMWEFDFVQSLSSEYMGERYIRRASELKTQVKMMLDEAMEPLDQLDLIDNLQRLGISYHFEDEVKHILTVINRKYSKNSEPGIKNLYATALEFRLLRQHGFNVSQDIFDCFKNEKGDFKPSICEDTKGLLQLYEASFLSTEGETTLELAREFTIKHLQDQIVDQYSSLLVQHALEFPLHKTIPRAEARWLINVCNKNPDMNPILLEFSKLDFNLVQATYQQELKQVSRWDVNTIEQLPDYMQICYLAVVNFVNEIAYDILKDRGLVIIPYLRKAV
;
A
#
# COMPACT_ATOMS: atom_id res chain seq x y z
N MET A 1 36.78 -59.35 -16.77
CA MET A 1 36.38 -58.90 -15.42
C MET A 1 37.14 -57.63 -15.10
N ALA A 2 36.44 -56.51 -14.94
CA ALA A 2 36.89 -55.39 -14.12
C ALA A 2 35.69 -54.46 -13.87
N ASN A 3 34.99 -54.70 -12.75
CA ASN A 3 34.01 -53.79 -12.18
C ASN A 3 34.70 -52.46 -11.84
N LYS A 4 34.38 -51.38 -12.56
CA LYS A 4 34.61 -50.03 -12.06
C LYS A 4 33.44 -49.66 -11.15
N SER A 5 33.62 -49.90 -9.86
CA SER A 5 32.81 -49.32 -8.80
C SER A 5 32.95 -47.80 -8.84
N CYS A 6 31.87 -47.11 -9.19
CA CYS A 6 31.76 -45.66 -9.06
C CYS A 6 31.12 -45.34 -7.71
N ASN A 7 31.92 -45.37 -6.64
CA ASN A 7 31.55 -44.80 -5.35
C ASN A 7 32.30 -43.48 -5.16
N GLN A 8 31.90 -42.44 -5.89
CA GLN A 8 32.21 -41.07 -5.52
C GLN A 8 31.00 -40.51 -4.77
N THR A 9 31.09 -40.45 -3.45
CA THR A 9 30.16 -39.67 -2.63
C THR A 9 30.35 -38.20 -3.00
N GLU A 10 29.48 -37.67 -3.87
CA GLU A 10 29.44 -36.24 -4.14
C GLU A 10 29.15 -35.50 -2.83
N ILE A 11 30.18 -34.85 -2.26
CA ILE A 11 30.02 -34.00 -1.07
C ILE A 11 29.28 -32.74 -1.52
N ARG A 12 27.95 -32.73 -1.36
CA ARG A 12 27.11 -31.59 -1.68
C ARG A 12 27.46 -30.41 -0.75
N ARG A 13 27.76 -29.25 -1.31
CA ARG A 13 28.00 -28.01 -0.54
C ARG A 13 26.69 -27.55 0.10
N SER A 14 26.76 -27.11 1.37
CA SER A 14 25.63 -26.48 2.07
C SER A 14 25.43 -25.05 1.53
N GLY A 15 24.17 -24.65 1.37
CA GLY A 15 23.81 -23.27 1.02
C GLY A 15 23.92 -22.29 2.19
N ASN A 16 24.18 -22.77 3.42
CA ASN A 16 24.26 -21.97 4.64
C ASN A 16 23.05 -21.05 4.87
N TYR A 17 21.86 -21.49 4.42
CA TYR A 17 20.60 -20.79 4.65
C TYR A 17 20.30 -20.74 6.15
N LYS A 18 19.83 -19.58 6.60
CA LYS A 18 19.34 -19.42 7.97
C LYS A 18 17.98 -20.13 8.11
N PRO A 19 17.63 -20.62 9.31
CA PRO A 19 16.30 -21.12 9.56
C PRO A 19 15.24 -20.02 9.37
N PRO A 20 13.96 -20.40 9.17
CA PRO A 20 12.85 -19.45 9.13
C PRO A 20 12.84 -18.53 10.37
N MET A 21 12.42 -17.28 10.18
CA MET A 21 12.32 -16.32 11.29
C MET A 21 11.27 -16.73 12.33
N TRP A 22 10.23 -17.47 11.89
CA TRP A 22 9.13 -17.92 12.74
C TRP A 22 9.09 -19.44 12.80
N GLU A 23 8.91 -19.97 14.01
CA GLU A 23 8.70 -21.39 14.22
C GLU A 23 7.28 -21.81 13.83
N PHE A 24 7.12 -23.03 13.34
CA PHE A 24 5.81 -23.58 12.95
C PHE A 24 4.80 -23.52 14.10
N ASP A 25 5.20 -23.93 15.31
CA ASP A 25 4.33 -23.93 16.49
C ASP A 25 3.90 -22.52 16.88
N PHE A 26 4.79 -21.53 16.73
CA PHE A 26 4.45 -20.12 16.91
C PHE A 26 3.37 -19.70 15.91
N VAL A 27 3.55 -19.97 14.62
CA VAL A 27 2.56 -19.64 13.58
C VAL A 27 1.21 -20.31 13.87
N GLN A 28 1.21 -21.60 14.22
CA GLN A 28 -0.02 -22.34 14.55
C GLN A 28 -0.70 -21.85 15.84
N SER A 29 0.07 -21.30 16.78
CA SER A 29 -0.46 -20.71 18.02
C SER A 29 -1.14 -19.34 17.82
N LEU A 30 -0.96 -18.69 16.66
CA LEU A 30 -1.53 -17.37 16.41
C LEU A 30 -3.05 -17.38 16.57
N SER A 31 -3.55 -16.41 17.34
CA SER A 31 -4.96 -16.15 17.59
C SER A 31 -5.19 -14.66 17.66
N SER A 32 -6.37 -14.21 17.24
CA SER A 32 -6.73 -12.80 17.28
C SER A 32 -8.11 -12.63 17.90
N GLU A 33 -8.22 -11.71 18.85
CA GLU A 33 -9.50 -11.32 19.46
C GLU A 33 -10.40 -10.55 18.48
N TYR A 34 -9.81 -9.97 17.43
CA TYR A 34 -10.52 -9.13 16.47
C TYR A 34 -11.50 -9.90 15.59
N MET A 35 -11.43 -11.24 15.57
CA MET A 35 -12.42 -12.09 14.89
C MET A 35 -13.80 -12.12 15.59
N GLY A 36 -13.92 -11.55 16.80
CA GLY A 36 -15.18 -11.51 17.53
C GLY A 36 -16.23 -10.60 16.89
N GLU A 37 -17.50 -11.02 16.93
CA GLU A 37 -18.65 -10.31 16.34
C GLU A 37 -18.75 -8.84 16.77
N ARG A 38 -18.35 -8.52 18.01
CA ARG A 38 -18.31 -7.14 18.53
C ARG A 38 -17.49 -6.18 17.68
N TYR A 39 -16.34 -6.64 17.15
CA TYR A 39 -15.42 -5.82 16.37
C TYR A 39 -15.94 -5.65 14.94
N ILE A 40 -16.47 -6.72 14.36
CA ILE A 40 -17.12 -6.69 13.03
C ILE A 40 -18.32 -5.73 13.05
N ARG A 41 -19.16 -5.81 14.10
CA ARG A 41 -20.31 -4.90 14.26
C ARG A 41 -19.85 -3.45 14.37
N ARG A 42 -18.85 -3.15 15.22
CA ARG A 42 -18.32 -1.80 15.39
C ARG A 42 -17.70 -1.26 14.10
N ALA A 43 -16.97 -2.08 13.35
CA ALA A 43 -16.41 -1.69 12.06
C ALA A 43 -17.52 -1.35 11.05
N SER A 44 -18.63 -2.08 11.06
CA SER A 44 -19.79 -1.83 10.19
C SER A 44 -20.48 -0.50 10.53
N GLU A 45 -20.61 -0.18 11.82
CA GLU A 45 -21.12 1.11 12.29
C GLU A 45 -20.23 2.28 11.85
N LEU A 46 -18.91 2.13 12.00
CA LEU A 46 -17.93 3.14 11.59
C LEU A 46 -17.90 3.31 10.07
N LYS A 47 -17.95 2.21 9.31
CA LYS A 47 -18.07 2.24 7.84
C LYS A 47 -19.27 3.05 7.39
N THR A 48 -20.42 2.88 8.06
CA THR A 48 -21.63 3.65 7.75
C THR A 48 -21.45 5.14 8.04
N GLN A 49 -20.84 5.50 9.16
CA GLN A 49 -20.54 6.90 9.49
C GLN A 49 -19.62 7.55 8.46
N VAL A 50 -18.54 6.86 8.05
CA VAL A 50 -17.63 7.37 7.03
C VAL A 50 -18.32 7.51 5.68
N LYS A 51 -19.21 6.59 5.32
CA LYS A 51 -20.03 6.72 4.12
C LYS A 51 -20.93 7.96 4.17
N MET A 52 -21.57 8.23 5.30
CA MET A 52 -22.36 9.46 5.49
C MET A 52 -21.50 10.72 5.34
N MET A 53 -20.25 10.69 5.81
CA MET A 53 -19.31 11.80 5.60
C MET A 53 -19.00 12.01 4.11
N LEU A 54 -18.80 10.93 3.34
CA LEU A 54 -18.57 11.03 1.89
C LEU A 54 -19.78 11.57 1.11
N ASP A 55 -20.99 11.28 1.58
CA ASP A 55 -22.24 11.75 0.99
C ASP A 55 -22.59 13.20 1.38
N GLU A 56 -21.93 13.77 2.40
CA GLU A 56 -22.16 15.14 2.85
C GLU A 56 -21.71 16.16 1.81
N ALA A 57 -22.52 17.20 1.62
CA ALA A 57 -22.18 18.31 0.72
C ALA A 57 -21.07 19.16 1.36
N MET A 58 -19.82 18.93 0.97
CA MET A 58 -18.65 19.67 1.43
C MET A 58 -17.92 20.34 0.26
N GLU A 59 -16.98 21.24 0.58
CA GLU A 59 -16.15 21.89 -0.44
C GLU A 59 -15.26 20.85 -1.14
N PRO A 60 -14.93 21.03 -2.44
CA PRO A 60 -14.17 20.03 -3.19
C PRO A 60 -12.83 19.64 -2.55
N LEU A 61 -12.13 20.59 -1.92
CA LEU A 61 -10.87 20.32 -1.24
C LEU A 61 -11.06 19.40 -0.02
N ASP A 62 -12.11 19.61 0.77
CA ASP A 62 -12.42 18.76 1.92
C ASP A 62 -12.76 17.33 1.47
N GLN A 63 -13.42 17.18 0.31
CA GLN A 63 -13.67 15.88 -0.30
C GLN A 63 -12.36 15.17 -0.67
N LEU A 64 -11.43 15.89 -1.30
CA LEU A 64 -10.12 15.35 -1.67
C LEU A 64 -9.29 14.98 -0.43
N ASP A 65 -9.31 15.82 0.62
CA ASP A 65 -8.64 15.54 1.89
C ASP A 65 -9.23 14.29 2.57
N LEU A 66 -10.56 14.12 2.55
CA LEU A 66 -11.20 12.92 3.08
C LEU A 66 -10.77 11.68 2.29
N ILE A 67 -10.80 11.73 0.95
CA ILE A 67 -10.38 10.62 0.08
C ILE A 67 -8.91 10.26 0.34
N ASP A 68 -8.03 11.25 0.45
CA ASP A 68 -6.61 11.02 0.72
C ASP A 68 -6.40 10.34 2.07
N ASN A 69 -7.09 10.80 3.10
CA ASN A 69 -7.04 10.18 4.41
C ASN A 69 -7.52 8.72 4.36
N LEU A 70 -8.61 8.42 3.65
CA LEU A 70 -9.09 7.05 3.48
C LEU A 70 -8.07 6.15 2.78
N GLN A 71 -7.40 6.66 1.74
CA GLN A 71 -6.36 5.93 1.02
C GLN A 71 -5.16 5.65 1.90
N ARG A 72 -4.61 6.68 2.54
CA ARG A 72 -3.39 6.55 3.35
C ARG A 72 -3.61 5.75 4.64
N LEU A 73 -4.83 5.76 5.20
CA LEU A 73 -5.22 4.91 6.32
C LEU A 73 -5.54 3.46 5.93
N GLY A 74 -5.54 3.15 4.63
CA GLY A 74 -5.76 1.79 4.13
C GLY A 74 -7.20 1.30 4.24
N ILE A 75 -8.18 2.21 4.28
CA ILE A 75 -9.62 1.91 4.39
C ILE A 75 -10.43 2.34 3.16
N SER A 76 -9.78 2.94 2.16
CA SER A 76 -10.41 3.37 0.90
C SER A 76 -11.10 2.26 0.11
N TYR A 77 -10.62 1.02 0.21
CA TYR A 77 -11.19 -0.15 -0.47
C TYR A 77 -12.65 -0.46 -0.06
N HIS A 78 -13.13 0.12 1.06
CA HIS A 78 -14.53 0.01 1.46
C HIS A 78 -15.48 0.94 0.70
N PHE A 79 -14.94 1.93 -0.02
CA PHE A 79 -15.66 3.09 -0.57
C PHE A 79 -15.26 3.36 -2.04
N GLU A 80 -14.86 2.34 -2.79
CA GLU A 80 -14.32 2.52 -4.15
C GLU A 80 -15.32 3.22 -5.09
N ASP A 81 -16.60 2.87 -4.99
CA ASP A 81 -17.66 3.46 -5.80
C ASP A 81 -17.90 4.93 -5.45
N GLU A 82 -17.97 5.25 -4.15
CA GLU A 82 -18.13 6.62 -3.65
C GLU A 82 -16.94 7.49 -4.08
N VAL A 83 -15.71 7.01 -3.88
CA VAL A 83 -14.48 7.71 -4.28
C VAL A 83 -14.47 7.97 -5.79
N LYS A 84 -14.77 6.95 -6.59
CA LYS A 84 -14.82 7.07 -8.06
C LYS A 84 -15.89 8.07 -8.50
N HIS A 85 -17.05 8.07 -7.86
CA HIS A 85 -18.13 9.01 -8.14
C HIS A 85 -17.67 10.46 -7.87
N ILE A 86 -17.12 10.73 -6.68
CA ILE A 86 -16.65 12.05 -6.27
C ILE A 86 -15.59 12.57 -7.24
N LEU A 87 -14.56 11.78 -7.53
CA LEU A 87 -13.48 12.16 -8.46
C LEU A 87 -14.01 12.43 -9.88
N THR A 88 -15.00 11.65 -10.33
CA THR A 88 -15.66 11.91 -11.63
C THR A 88 -16.38 13.26 -11.64
N VAL A 89 -17.05 13.63 -10.55
CA VAL A 89 -17.74 14.93 -10.42
C VAL A 89 -16.72 16.07 -10.43
N ILE A 90 -15.62 15.93 -9.68
CA ILE A 90 -14.53 16.92 -9.61
C ILE A 90 -13.91 17.13 -11.01
N ASN A 91 -13.50 16.05 -11.68
CA ASN A 91 -12.90 16.13 -13.01
C ASN A 91 -13.81 16.78 -14.07
N ARG A 92 -15.13 16.55 -13.97
CA ARG A 92 -16.12 17.21 -14.87
C ARG A 92 -16.23 18.71 -14.63
N LYS A 93 -16.09 19.17 -13.38
CA LYS A 93 -16.09 20.61 -13.05
C LYS A 93 -14.86 21.30 -13.65
N TYR A 94 -13.70 20.64 -13.56
CA TYR A 94 -12.45 21.09 -14.18
C TYR A 94 -12.57 21.23 -15.70
N SER A 95 -13.14 20.22 -16.38
CA SER A 95 -13.26 20.20 -17.85
C SER A 95 -14.18 21.27 -18.46
N LYS A 96 -15.02 21.95 -17.65
CA LYS A 96 -16.06 22.88 -18.14
C LYS A 96 -15.61 24.35 -18.22
N ASN A 97 -14.31 24.66 -18.12
CA ASN A 97 -13.77 26.03 -18.17
C ASN A 97 -14.39 27.01 -17.16
N SER A 98 -14.95 26.50 -16.05
CA SER A 98 -15.09 27.31 -14.85
C SER A 98 -13.66 27.73 -14.43
N GLU A 99 -13.42 28.99 -14.08
CA GLU A 99 -12.10 29.50 -13.63
C GLU A 99 -11.33 28.43 -12.83
N PRO A 100 -9.99 28.29 -13.00
CA PRO A 100 -9.21 27.21 -12.42
C PRO A 100 -9.49 27.12 -10.92
N GLY A 101 -10.38 26.19 -10.60
CA GLY A 101 -11.07 26.14 -9.33
C GLY A 101 -10.24 25.33 -8.39
N ILE A 102 -9.06 25.86 -8.01
CA ILE A 102 -8.30 25.58 -6.79
C ILE A 102 -7.06 26.51 -6.80
N LYS A 103 -6.96 27.38 -5.78
CA LYS A 103 -6.10 28.58 -5.79
C LYS A 103 -4.71 28.41 -5.14
N ASN A 104 -4.34 27.20 -4.72
CA ASN A 104 -3.06 26.95 -4.05
C ASN A 104 -2.39 25.65 -4.52
N LEU A 105 -1.10 25.53 -4.23
CA LEU A 105 -0.25 24.42 -4.65
C LEU A 105 -0.76 23.09 -4.08
N TYR A 106 -1.07 23.07 -2.79
CA TYR A 106 -1.58 21.89 -2.08
C TYR A 106 -2.74 21.22 -2.80
N ALA A 107 -3.82 21.97 -3.02
CA ALA A 107 -5.03 21.41 -3.56
C ALA A 107 -4.86 21.00 -5.04
N THR A 108 -4.05 21.75 -5.81
CA THR A 108 -3.75 21.40 -7.21
C THR A 108 -2.99 20.08 -7.30
N ALA A 109 -1.95 19.93 -6.47
CA ALA A 109 -1.14 18.72 -6.45
C ALA A 109 -1.93 17.52 -5.93
N LEU A 110 -2.77 17.72 -4.90
CA LEU A 110 -3.63 16.67 -4.35
C LEU A 110 -4.67 16.19 -5.37
N GLU A 111 -5.38 17.12 -6.01
CA GLU A 111 -6.35 16.79 -7.06
C GLU A 111 -5.69 16.03 -8.21
N PHE A 112 -4.57 16.54 -8.73
CA PHE A 112 -3.80 15.88 -9.78
C PHE A 112 -3.41 14.45 -9.39
N ARG A 113 -2.88 14.27 -8.17
CA ARG A 113 -2.43 12.97 -7.67
C ARG A 113 -3.59 11.98 -7.59
N LEU A 114 -4.69 12.37 -6.94
CA LEU A 114 -5.85 11.50 -6.77
C LEU A 114 -6.50 11.17 -8.11
N LEU A 115 -6.70 12.15 -9.00
CA LEU A 115 -7.26 11.90 -10.33
C LEU A 115 -6.40 10.92 -11.13
N ARG A 116 -5.08 11.11 -11.18
CA ARG A 116 -4.20 10.19 -11.92
C ARG A 116 -4.13 8.79 -11.31
N GLN A 117 -4.11 8.67 -9.99
CA GLN A 117 -4.15 7.35 -9.31
C GLN A 117 -5.42 6.56 -9.67
N HIS A 118 -6.52 7.25 -9.96
CA HIS A 118 -7.79 6.66 -10.38
C HIS A 118 -7.97 6.58 -11.90
N GLY A 119 -6.91 6.80 -12.67
CA GLY A 119 -6.89 6.61 -14.12
C GLY A 119 -7.47 7.76 -14.95
N PHE A 120 -7.72 8.92 -14.35
CA PHE A 120 -8.09 10.12 -15.10
C PHE A 120 -6.86 10.72 -15.79
N ASN A 121 -7.04 11.14 -17.05
CA ASN A 121 -5.99 11.81 -17.81
C ASN A 121 -5.96 13.31 -17.50
N VAL A 122 -5.09 13.72 -16.57
CA VAL A 122 -4.88 15.13 -16.19
C VAL A 122 -3.53 15.59 -16.71
N SER A 123 -3.47 16.70 -17.46
CA SER A 123 -2.20 17.23 -18.01
C SER A 123 -1.27 17.79 -16.92
N GLN A 124 0.04 17.64 -17.10
CA GLN A 124 1.06 18.30 -16.24
C GLN A 124 0.99 19.84 -16.31
N ASP A 125 0.38 20.39 -17.37
CA ASP A 125 0.27 21.85 -17.59
C ASP A 125 -0.53 22.55 -16.48
N ILE A 126 -1.29 21.80 -15.70
CA ILE A 126 -1.96 22.31 -14.50
C ILE A 126 -0.97 22.97 -13.52
N PHE A 127 0.29 22.56 -13.54
CA PHE A 127 1.34 23.11 -12.68
C PHE A 127 2.03 24.36 -13.27
N ASP A 128 1.71 24.76 -14.51
CA ASP A 128 2.39 25.90 -15.15
C ASP A 128 2.13 27.23 -14.46
N CYS A 129 1.00 27.37 -13.75
CA CYS A 129 0.71 28.56 -12.95
C CYS A 129 1.71 28.77 -11.78
N PHE A 130 2.42 27.72 -11.36
CA PHE A 130 3.46 27.76 -10.33
C PHE A 130 4.87 27.96 -10.89
N LYS A 131 5.03 28.12 -12.21
CA LYS A 131 6.31 28.32 -12.88
C LYS A 131 6.52 29.76 -13.32
N ASN A 132 7.78 30.17 -13.37
CA ASN A 132 8.20 31.48 -13.89
C ASN A 132 8.32 31.47 -15.43
N GLU A 133 8.66 32.60 -16.03
CA GLU A 133 8.80 32.74 -17.49
C GLU A 133 9.90 31.86 -18.10
N LYS A 134 10.87 31.39 -17.30
CA LYS A 134 11.92 30.46 -17.72
C LYS A 134 11.48 29.00 -17.68
N GLY A 135 10.31 28.72 -17.11
CA GLY A 135 9.80 27.36 -16.89
C GLY A 135 10.25 26.73 -15.57
N ASP A 136 10.90 27.46 -14.66
CA ASP A 136 11.26 26.92 -13.35
C ASP A 136 10.15 27.19 -12.32
N PHE A 137 10.00 26.31 -11.33
CA PHE A 137 9.08 26.55 -10.21
C PHE A 137 9.45 27.82 -9.43
N LYS A 138 8.44 28.65 -9.13
CA LYS A 138 8.61 29.93 -8.43
C LYS A 138 9.10 29.68 -6.99
N PRO A 139 10.15 30.38 -6.52
CA PRO A 139 10.60 30.26 -5.13
C PRO A 139 9.54 30.61 -4.08
N SER A 140 8.51 31.39 -4.45
CA SER A 140 7.41 31.77 -3.56
C SER A 140 6.56 30.58 -3.10
N ILE A 141 6.57 29.45 -3.81
CA ILE A 141 5.80 28.27 -3.40
C ILE A 141 6.46 27.51 -2.25
N CYS A 142 7.70 27.85 -1.90
CA CYS A 142 8.43 27.22 -0.81
C CYS A 142 7.89 27.56 0.59
N GLU A 143 7.01 28.54 0.70
CA GLU A 143 6.33 28.89 1.96
C GLU A 143 5.22 27.87 2.33
N ASP A 144 4.70 27.14 1.35
CA ASP A 144 3.64 26.13 1.54
C ASP A 144 4.24 24.72 1.63
N THR A 145 4.73 24.33 2.80
CA THR A 145 5.34 23.00 3.00
C THR A 145 4.37 21.86 2.74
N LYS A 146 3.09 22.02 3.09
CA LYS A 146 2.04 21.01 2.81
C LYS A 146 1.87 20.85 1.30
N GLY A 147 1.86 21.96 0.57
CA GLY A 147 1.82 22.00 -0.89
C GLY A 147 3.05 21.40 -1.55
N LEU A 148 4.26 21.72 -1.07
CA LEU A 148 5.49 21.10 -1.55
C LEU A 148 5.47 19.58 -1.39
N LEU A 149 5.02 19.09 -0.23
CA LEU A 149 4.91 17.65 0.02
C LEU A 149 3.91 16.99 -0.93
N GLN A 150 2.75 17.60 -1.18
CA GLN A 150 1.81 17.05 -2.15
C GLN A 150 2.33 17.11 -3.59
N LEU A 151 3.05 18.17 -3.97
CA LEU A 151 3.68 18.27 -5.29
C LEU A 151 4.76 17.18 -5.46
N TYR A 152 5.54 16.92 -4.41
CA TYR A 152 6.49 15.81 -4.38
C TYR A 152 5.79 14.48 -4.65
N GLU A 153 4.72 14.18 -3.92
CA GLU A 153 3.96 12.92 -4.10
C GLU A 153 3.33 12.81 -5.49
N ALA A 154 2.73 13.91 -5.98
CA ALA A 154 2.14 13.99 -7.32
C ALA A 154 3.16 13.72 -8.43
N SER A 155 4.41 14.17 -8.25
CA SER A 155 5.48 14.00 -9.25
C SER A 155 5.81 12.54 -9.56
N PHE A 156 5.48 11.59 -8.67
CA PHE A 156 5.70 10.16 -8.90
C PHE A 156 4.70 9.52 -9.86
N LEU A 157 3.65 10.24 -10.25
CA LEU A 157 2.68 9.83 -11.27
C LEU A 157 3.06 10.33 -12.68
N SER A 158 4.31 10.78 -12.85
CA SER A 158 4.87 11.17 -14.14
C SER A 158 4.94 9.99 -15.12
N THR A 159 4.60 10.26 -16.37
CA THR A 159 4.79 9.37 -17.52
C THR A 159 5.93 9.88 -18.41
N GLU A 160 6.36 9.09 -19.38
CA GLU A 160 7.46 9.45 -20.28
C GLU A 160 7.16 10.74 -21.05
N GLY A 161 8.10 11.69 -21.02
CA GLY A 161 7.98 13.00 -21.67
C GLY A 161 7.42 14.12 -20.78
N GLU A 162 7.11 13.85 -19.51
CA GLU A 162 6.56 14.84 -18.58
C GLU A 162 7.61 15.58 -17.76
N THR A 163 8.32 16.48 -18.42
CA THR A 163 9.44 17.25 -17.83
C THR A 163 9.00 18.17 -16.68
N THR A 164 7.77 18.68 -16.66
CA THR A 164 7.29 19.53 -15.55
C THR A 164 7.25 18.74 -14.25
N LEU A 165 6.84 17.47 -14.27
CA LEU A 165 6.79 16.63 -13.07
C LEU A 165 8.18 16.19 -12.61
N GLU A 166 9.11 15.98 -13.55
CA GLU A 166 10.52 15.74 -13.23
C GLU A 166 11.14 16.94 -12.51
N LEU A 167 10.96 18.15 -13.06
CA LEU A 167 11.41 19.39 -12.43
C LEU A 167 10.73 19.62 -11.06
N ALA A 168 9.44 19.27 -10.94
CA ALA A 168 8.70 19.37 -9.67
C ALA A 168 9.32 18.48 -8.59
N ARG A 169 9.71 17.26 -8.96
CA ARG A 169 10.38 16.31 -8.06
C ARG A 169 11.72 16.82 -7.58
N GLU A 170 12.56 17.31 -8.49
CA GLU A 170 13.88 17.86 -8.14
C GLU A 170 13.75 19.08 -7.23
N PHE A 171 12.84 19.99 -7.57
CA PHE A 171 12.55 21.19 -6.80
C PHE A 171 12.07 20.86 -5.39
N THR A 172 11.08 19.97 -5.26
CA THR A 172 10.50 19.62 -3.96
C THR A 172 11.47 18.85 -3.07
N ILE A 173 12.28 17.93 -3.60
CA ILE A 173 13.32 17.22 -2.81
C ILE A 173 14.27 18.23 -2.17
N LYS A 174 14.78 19.16 -2.97
CA LYS A 174 15.71 20.18 -2.50
C LYS A 174 15.07 21.04 -1.40
N HIS A 175 13.85 21.51 -1.63
CA HIS A 175 13.23 22.46 -0.72
C HIS A 175 12.59 21.81 0.51
N LEU A 176 12.20 20.53 0.48
CA LEU A 176 11.64 19.84 1.65
C LEU A 176 12.71 19.48 2.70
N GLN A 177 13.96 19.24 2.27
CA GLN A 177 15.08 18.93 3.18
C GLN A 177 15.47 20.12 4.08
N ASP A 178 15.26 21.34 3.59
CA ASP A 178 15.70 22.57 4.24
C ASP A 178 14.62 23.22 5.14
N GLN A 179 13.43 22.62 5.25
CA GLN A 179 12.28 23.25 5.91
C GLN A 179 12.26 23.01 7.42
N ILE A 180 12.03 24.07 8.18
CA ILE A 180 11.74 24.00 9.61
C ILE A 180 10.22 23.84 9.77
N VAL A 181 9.78 22.66 10.17
CA VAL A 181 8.38 22.33 10.38
C VAL A 181 8.14 21.76 11.78
N ASP A 182 6.88 21.66 12.17
CA ASP A 182 6.49 21.00 13.42
C ASP A 182 6.89 19.51 13.40
N GLN A 183 6.87 18.88 14.58
CA GLN A 183 7.33 17.50 14.74
C GLN A 183 6.53 16.49 13.88
N TYR A 184 5.22 16.69 13.72
CA TYR A 184 4.38 15.79 12.94
C TYR A 184 4.67 15.94 11.45
N SER A 185 4.68 17.17 10.94
CA SER A 185 5.03 17.45 9.54
C SER A 185 6.45 17.00 9.19
N SER A 186 7.42 17.13 10.12
CA SER A 186 8.79 16.66 9.93
C SER A 186 8.84 15.14 9.69
N LEU A 187 8.07 14.37 10.45
CA LEU A 187 7.97 12.92 10.27
C LEU A 187 7.33 12.56 8.92
N LEU A 188 6.30 13.30 8.49
CA LEU A 188 5.68 13.10 7.17
C LEU A 188 6.67 13.35 6.03
N VAL A 189 7.42 14.46 6.10
CA VAL A 189 8.40 14.81 5.08
C VAL A 189 9.53 13.78 5.03
N GLN A 190 10.09 13.39 6.18
CA GLN A 190 11.17 12.40 6.23
C GLN A 190 10.72 11.06 5.64
N HIS A 191 9.53 10.59 6.01
CA HIS A 191 8.98 9.33 5.51
C HIS A 191 8.69 9.37 4.01
N ALA A 192 8.09 10.45 3.51
CA ALA A 192 7.84 10.62 2.08
C ALA A 192 9.13 10.62 1.25
N LEU A 193 10.17 11.31 1.72
CA LEU A 193 11.47 11.36 1.02
C LEU A 193 12.18 10.00 0.97
N GLU A 194 11.93 9.13 1.94
CA GLU A 194 12.44 7.75 1.94
C GLU A 194 11.54 6.81 1.09
N PHE A 195 10.23 6.96 1.21
CA PHE A 195 9.21 6.09 0.62
C PHE A 195 8.04 6.90 0.04
N PRO A 196 8.13 7.36 -1.22
CA PRO A 196 7.05 8.09 -1.88
C PRO A 196 5.77 7.27 -1.91
N LEU A 197 4.61 7.87 -1.60
CA LEU A 197 3.33 7.18 -1.44
C LEU A 197 2.99 6.28 -2.62
N HIS A 198 3.20 6.76 -3.85
CA HIS A 198 2.88 5.99 -5.06
C HIS A 198 3.76 4.72 -5.24
N LYS A 199 4.92 4.67 -4.58
CA LYS A 199 5.86 3.53 -4.62
C LYS A 199 5.79 2.65 -3.37
N THR A 200 4.99 3.05 -2.38
CA THR A 200 4.89 2.35 -1.09
C THR A 200 3.76 1.33 -1.12
N ILE A 201 3.98 0.16 -0.49
CA ILE A 201 2.94 -0.85 -0.33
C ILE A 201 1.83 -0.28 0.57
N PRO A 202 0.56 -0.21 0.12
CA PRO A 202 -0.50 0.51 0.85
C PRO A 202 -0.70 0.05 2.30
N ARG A 203 -0.58 -1.25 2.58
CA ARG A 203 -0.71 -1.78 3.95
C ARG A 203 0.46 -1.40 4.87
N ALA A 204 1.66 -1.21 4.31
CA ALA A 204 2.81 -0.73 5.07
C ALA A 204 2.65 0.77 5.40
N GLU A 205 2.20 1.57 4.43
CA GLU A 205 1.87 2.99 4.63
C GLU A 205 0.78 3.16 5.69
N ALA A 206 -0.33 2.42 5.59
CA ALA A 206 -1.41 2.47 6.56
C ALA A 206 -0.93 2.17 7.99
N ARG A 207 -0.12 1.12 8.17
CA ARG A 207 0.45 0.78 9.48
C ARG A 207 1.30 1.91 10.04
N TRP A 208 2.16 2.50 9.21
CA TRP A 208 3.02 3.59 9.61
C TRP A 208 2.19 4.82 10.00
N LEU A 209 1.25 5.22 9.14
CA LEU A 209 0.43 6.41 9.36
C LEU A 209 -0.45 6.27 10.60
N ILE A 210 -1.11 5.13 10.82
CA ILE A 210 -1.93 4.88 12.02
C ILE A 210 -1.11 5.10 13.31
N ASN A 211 0.17 4.72 13.32
CA ASN A 211 1.06 4.89 14.47
C ASN A 211 1.40 6.37 14.70
N VAL A 212 1.66 7.11 13.62
CA VAL A 212 2.05 8.54 13.67
C VAL A 212 0.85 9.45 13.92
N CYS A 213 -0.35 9.11 13.44
CA CYS A 213 -1.59 9.89 13.60
C CYS A 213 -1.97 10.17 15.06
N ASN A 214 -1.54 9.35 16.02
CA ASN A 214 -1.78 9.64 17.45
C ASN A 214 -1.09 10.93 17.92
N LYS A 215 -0.13 11.45 17.16
CA LYS A 215 0.57 12.71 17.43
C LYS A 215 -0.12 13.93 16.80
N ASN A 216 -1.10 13.72 15.93
CA ASN A 216 -1.82 14.80 15.26
C ASN A 216 -3.16 15.09 15.98
N PRO A 217 -3.33 16.26 16.61
CA PRO A 217 -4.56 16.61 17.30
C PRO A 217 -5.75 16.81 16.35
N ASP A 218 -5.51 17.12 15.07
CA ASP A 218 -6.54 17.42 14.08
C ASP A 218 -7.10 16.16 13.40
N MET A 219 -6.59 14.97 13.77
CA MET A 219 -7.00 13.72 13.14
C MET A 219 -8.45 13.37 13.47
N ASN A 220 -9.25 13.10 12.45
CA ASN A 220 -10.64 12.70 12.66
C ASN A 220 -10.71 11.39 13.47
N PRO A 221 -11.34 11.39 14.66
CA PRO A 221 -11.35 10.24 15.55
C PRO A 221 -12.12 9.05 14.98
N ILE A 222 -13.13 9.28 14.14
CA ILE A 222 -13.91 8.23 13.47
C ILE A 222 -13.02 7.50 12.47
N LEU A 223 -12.28 8.23 11.63
CA LEU A 223 -11.34 7.63 10.67
C LEU A 223 -10.21 6.88 11.37
N LEU A 224 -9.68 7.42 12.46
CA LEU A 224 -8.61 6.78 13.22
C LEU A 224 -9.09 5.52 13.95
N GLU A 225 -10.28 5.55 14.56
CA GLU A 225 -10.87 4.36 15.17
C GLU A 225 -11.14 3.29 14.10
N PHE A 226 -11.73 3.68 12.98
CA PHE A 226 -12.08 2.76 11.91
C PHE A 226 -10.85 2.12 11.29
N SER A 227 -9.81 2.90 10.98
CA SER A 227 -8.57 2.38 10.40
C SER A 227 -7.83 1.42 11.33
N LYS A 228 -7.76 1.69 12.64
CA LYS A 228 -7.18 0.76 13.62
C LYS A 228 -7.96 -0.56 13.66
N LEU A 229 -9.29 -0.47 13.70
CA LEU A 229 -10.15 -1.63 13.79
C LEU A 229 -10.10 -2.48 12.51
N ASP A 230 -10.20 -1.84 11.34
CA ASP A 230 -10.07 -2.48 10.03
C ASP A 230 -8.72 -3.18 9.86
N PHE A 231 -7.63 -2.48 10.19
CA PHE A 231 -6.29 -3.05 10.08
C PHE A 231 -6.16 -4.34 10.90
N ASN A 232 -6.70 -4.35 12.13
CA ASN A 232 -6.63 -5.51 13.00
C ASN A 232 -7.57 -6.64 12.58
N LEU A 233 -8.75 -6.34 12.01
CA LEU A 233 -9.65 -7.33 11.42
C LEU A 233 -9.00 -8.04 10.22
N VAL A 234 -8.39 -7.27 9.33
CA VAL A 234 -7.69 -7.81 8.16
C VAL A 234 -6.45 -8.57 8.58
N GLN A 235 -5.68 -8.07 9.56
CA GLN A 235 -4.55 -8.80 10.13
C GLN A 235 -4.97 -10.12 10.76
N ALA A 236 -6.11 -10.18 11.44
CA ALA A 236 -6.66 -11.41 12.02
C ALA A 236 -6.95 -12.45 10.92
N THR A 237 -7.50 -11.99 9.79
CA THR A 237 -7.75 -12.82 8.61
C THR A 237 -6.43 -13.37 8.04
N TYR A 238 -5.43 -12.50 7.84
CA TYR A 238 -4.09 -12.91 7.38
C TYR A 238 -3.40 -13.91 8.31
N GLN A 239 -3.59 -13.80 9.63
CA GLN A 239 -3.07 -14.78 10.57
C GLN A 239 -3.75 -16.15 10.40
N GLN A 240 -5.04 -16.20 10.10
CA GLN A 240 -5.70 -17.48 9.79
C GLN A 240 -5.21 -18.07 8.48
N GLU A 241 -5.11 -17.26 7.42
CA GLU A 241 -4.58 -17.68 6.12
C GLU A 241 -3.15 -18.23 6.26
N LEU A 242 -2.29 -17.51 7.00
CA LEU A 242 -0.91 -17.94 7.28
C LEU A 242 -0.86 -19.29 7.99
N LYS A 243 -1.79 -19.55 8.93
CA LYS A 243 -1.91 -20.85 9.61
C LYS A 243 -2.29 -21.96 8.65
N GLN A 244 -3.19 -21.70 7.69
CA GLN A 244 -3.58 -22.71 6.72
C GLN A 244 -2.46 -22.99 5.71
N VAL A 245 -1.83 -21.94 5.18
CA VAL A 245 -0.72 -22.07 4.23
C VAL A 245 0.47 -22.80 4.87
N SER A 246 0.81 -22.51 6.13
CA SER A 246 1.92 -23.17 6.82
C SER A 246 1.68 -24.65 7.13
N ARG A 247 0.43 -25.14 7.14
CA ARG A 247 0.15 -26.57 7.32
C ARG A 247 0.53 -27.42 6.10
N TRP A 248 0.61 -26.79 4.92
CA TRP A 248 0.90 -27.48 3.67
C TRP A 248 -0.04 -28.70 3.42
N ASP A 249 -1.32 -28.51 3.72
CA ASP A 249 -2.38 -29.49 3.48
C ASP A 249 -3.30 -29.01 2.35
N VAL A 250 -3.50 -29.85 1.32
CA VAL A 250 -4.41 -29.54 0.21
C VAL A 250 -5.86 -29.67 0.66
N ASN A 251 -6.15 -30.47 1.70
CA ASN A 251 -7.52 -30.65 2.19
C ASN A 251 -8.06 -29.41 2.90
N THR A 252 -7.19 -28.47 3.30
CA THR A 252 -7.57 -27.22 3.96
C THR A 252 -7.72 -26.07 2.98
N ILE A 253 -7.62 -26.32 1.67
CA ILE A 253 -7.67 -25.27 0.65
C ILE A 253 -9.00 -24.52 0.62
N GLU A 254 -10.11 -25.20 0.89
CA GLU A 254 -11.44 -24.61 0.96
C GLU A 254 -11.57 -23.55 2.08
N GLN A 255 -10.60 -23.50 2.99
CA GLN A 255 -10.52 -22.51 4.08
C GLN A 255 -9.75 -21.25 3.66
N LEU A 256 -9.14 -21.23 2.47
CA LEU A 256 -8.46 -20.06 1.91
C LEU A 256 -9.41 -19.27 1.01
N PRO A 257 -9.24 -17.94 0.91
CA PRO A 257 -9.96 -17.16 -0.08
C PRO A 257 -9.68 -17.62 -1.51
N ASP A 258 -10.67 -17.50 -2.39
CA ASP A 258 -10.60 -17.97 -3.79
C ASP A 258 -9.36 -17.50 -4.55
N TYR A 259 -8.95 -16.24 -4.35
CA TYR A 259 -7.78 -15.67 -5.00
C TYR A 259 -6.45 -16.32 -4.57
N MET A 260 -6.38 -16.88 -3.36
CA MET A 260 -5.20 -17.61 -2.86
C MET A 260 -5.20 -19.07 -3.28
N GLN A 261 -6.38 -19.69 -3.45
CA GLN A 261 -6.49 -21.13 -3.73
C GLN A 261 -5.68 -21.53 -4.98
N ILE A 262 -5.76 -20.73 -6.04
CA ILE A 262 -5.03 -20.99 -7.30
C ILE A 262 -3.51 -20.94 -7.08
N CYS A 263 -3.01 -19.88 -6.41
CA CYS A 263 -1.59 -19.71 -6.11
C CYS A 263 -1.07 -20.83 -5.21
N TYR A 264 -1.84 -21.19 -4.18
CA TYR A 264 -1.50 -22.26 -3.25
C TYR A 264 -1.47 -23.63 -3.95
N LEU A 265 -2.45 -23.96 -4.80
CA LEU A 265 -2.45 -25.19 -5.61
C LEU A 265 -1.26 -25.25 -6.55
N ALA A 266 -0.96 -24.14 -7.23
CA ALA A 266 0.17 -24.08 -8.15
C ALA A 266 1.48 -24.40 -7.41
N VAL A 267 1.68 -23.81 -6.24
CA VAL A 267 2.87 -24.06 -5.40
C VAL A 267 2.91 -25.50 -4.89
N VAL A 268 1.80 -26.04 -4.37
CA VAL A 268 1.77 -27.41 -3.84
C VAL A 268 1.98 -28.45 -4.95
N ASN A 269 1.34 -28.28 -6.11
CA ASN A 269 1.49 -29.17 -7.26
C ASN A 269 2.94 -29.15 -7.78
N PHE A 270 3.52 -27.96 -7.94
CA PHE A 270 4.91 -27.82 -8.36
C PHE A 270 5.88 -28.54 -7.41
N VAL A 271 5.70 -28.38 -6.10
CA VAL A 271 6.51 -29.08 -5.09
C VAL A 271 6.32 -30.60 -5.14
N ASN A 272 5.09 -31.06 -5.34
CA ASN A 272 4.78 -32.49 -5.45
C ASN A 272 5.37 -33.10 -6.73
N GLU A 273 5.36 -32.38 -7.85
CA GLU A 273 6.00 -32.79 -9.10
C GLU A 273 7.51 -32.97 -8.90
N ILE A 274 8.19 -31.96 -8.32
CA ILE A 274 9.62 -32.06 -7.99
C ILE A 274 9.90 -33.25 -7.07
N ALA A 275 9.06 -33.45 -6.05
CA ALA A 275 9.23 -34.56 -5.11
C ALA A 275 9.03 -35.92 -5.79
N TYR A 276 8.08 -36.01 -6.73
CA TYR A 276 7.83 -37.21 -7.51
C TYR A 276 9.02 -37.53 -8.43
N ASP A 277 9.54 -36.54 -9.16
CA ASP A 277 10.69 -36.73 -10.05
C ASP A 277 11.92 -37.21 -9.28
N ILE A 278 12.19 -36.62 -8.10
CA ILE A 278 13.31 -37.03 -7.26
C ILE A 278 13.09 -38.43 -6.66
N LEU A 279 11.86 -38.77 -6.30
CA LEU A 279 11.53 -40.12 -5.84
C LEU A 279 11.73 -41.14 -6.97
N LYS A 280 11.32 -40.81 -8.20
CA LYS A 280 11.45 -41.68 -9.36
C LYS A 280 12.91 -41.89 -9.77
N ASP A 281 13.70 -40.82 -9.82
CA ASP A 281 15.07 -40.85 -10.33
C ASP A 281 16.08 -41.33 -9.28
N ARG A 282 15.84 -41.01 -8.00
CA ARG A 282 16.80 -41.24 -6.91
C ARG A 282 16.28 -42.16 -5.80
N GLY A 283 15.01 -42.53 -5.82
CA GLY A 283 14.39 -43.34 -4.75
C GLY A 283 14.23 -42.59 -3.42
N LEU A 284 14.36 -41.26 -3.41
CA LEU A 284 14.36 -40.46 -2.19
C LEU A 284 13.01 -39.78 -1.95
N VAL A 285 12.44 -40.00 -0.77
CA VAL A 285 11.23 -39.29 -0.32
C VAL A 285 11.62 -37.95 0.30
N ILE A 286 11.48 -36.86 -0.45
CA ILE A 286 11.97 -35.54 -0.01
C ILE A 286 10.90 -34.60 0.57
N ILE A 287 9.61 -34.92 0.43
CA ILE A 287 8.50 -34.08 0.93
C ILE A 287 8.68 -33.67 2.41
N PRO A 288 9.09 -34.57 3.34
CA PRO A 288 9.28 -34.18 4.75
C PRO A 288 10.37 -33.13 4.96
N TYR A 289 11.35 -33.06 4.05
CA TYR A 289 12.43 -32.06 4.11
C TYR A 289 11.99 -30.74 3.49
N LEU A 290 11.21 -30.79 2.40
CA LEU A 290 10.64 -29.60 1.76
C LEU A 290 9.66 -28.89 2.72
N ARG A 291 8.84 -29.65 3.45
CA ARG A 291 7.94 -29.11 4.48
C ARG A 291 8.64 -28.43 5.67
N LYS A 292 9.91 -28.77 5.94
CA LYS A 292 10.70 -28.14 7.00
C LYS A 292 11.43 -26.87 6.53
N ALA A 293 11.47 -26.63 5.22
CA ALA A 293 12.14 -25.49 4.61
C ALA A 293 11.19 -24.32 4.29
N VAL A 294 9.87 -24.55 4.43
CA VAL A 294 8.79 -23.57 4.33
C VAL A 294 8.32 -23.23 5.74
#